data_AF-A0A8D8AE68-F1
#
_entry.id   AF-A0A8D8AE68-F1
#
_cell.length_a   1.000
_cell.length_b   1.000
_cell.length_c   1.000
_cell.angle_alpha   90.00
_cell.angle_beta   90.00
_cell.angle_gamma   90.00
#
_symmetry.space_group_name_H-M   'P 1'
#
loop_
_entity.id
_entity.type
_entity.pdbx_description
1 polymer ?
#
loop_
_entity_poly.entity_id
_entity_poly.type
_entity_poly.pdbx_seq_one_letter_code
_entity_poly.pdbx_strand_id
1 'polypeptide(L)'
;MKFSKVFVTVTCLLISSSLVGALKPPATKVIGGQEASPGEFPYVVSVQWNFGNGTRAVHFCGGTIVSPGWILTAAHCRETAFDGGWLEVVAGEFDLRREEGFEQRRNASKFLVHESRSPGFVG
;
A
#
# COMPACT_ATOMS: atom_id res chain seq x y z
N MET A 1 20.70 28.22 -55.65
CA MET A 1 20.44 27.07 -56.56
C MET A 1 20.80 25.78 -55.83
N LYS A 2 20.03 24.72 -56.10
CA LYS A 2 19.95 23.41 -55.41
C LYS A 2 21.30 22.68 -55.23
N PHE A 3 21.49 22.06 -54.05
CA PHE A 3 22.26 20.81 -53.84
C PHE A 3 21.25 19.83 -53.20
N SER A 4 20.71 18.77 -53.82
CA SER A 4 21.23 17.65 -54.62
C SER A 4 22.02 16.61 -53.83
N LYS A 5 21.31 15.51 -53.49
CA LYS A 5 21.78 14.13 -53.24
C LYS A 5 22.56 13.93 -51.92
N VAL A 6 22.38 12.90 -51.11
CA VAL A 6 22.45 11.45 -51.39
C VAL A 6 21.87 10.72 -50.15
N PHE A 7 21.14 9.63 -50.41
CA PHE A 7 20.73 8.58 -49.46
C PHE A 7 21.91 8.09 -48.59
N VAL A 8 21.76 8.07 -47.26
CA VAL A 8 22.39 7.03 -46.44
C VAL A 8 21.29 6.32 -45.66
N THR A 9 20.98 5.16 -46.20
CA THR A 9 20.16 4.08 -45.70
C THR A 9 20.61 3.60 -44.32
N VAL A 10 19.62 3.25 -43.49
CA VAL A 10 19.62 2.05 -42.63
C VAL A 10 20.91 1.79 -41.86
N THR A 11 21.11 2.49 -40.74
CA THR A 11 22.02 2.04 -39.67
C THR A 11 21.61 2.61 -38.31
N CYS A 12 20.57 2.04 -37.72
CA CYS A 12 20.53 1.86 -36.26
C CYS A 12 19.70 0.65 -35.85
N LEU A 13 19.95 -0.47 -36.52
CA LEU A 13 19.56 -1.81 -36.08
C LEU A 13 20.57 -2.40 -35.06
N LEU A 14 21.37 -1.55 -34.40
CA LEU A 14 22.39 -1.96 -33.44
C LEU A 14 22.53 -0.96 -32.27
N ILE A 15 21.40 -0.45 -31.74
CA ILE A 15 21.38 -0.01 -30.34
C ILE A 15 20.71 -1.13 -29.56
N SER A 16 21.55 -2.11 -29.22
CA SER A 16 21.47 -3.02 -28.09
C SER A 16 20.07 -3.34 -27.56
N SER A 17 19.56 -4.52 -27.96
CA SER A 17 18.65 -5.33 -27.15
C SER A 17 19.31 -5.66 -25.81
N SER A 18 19.20 -4.75 -24.85
CA SER A 18 19.42 -4.89 -23.40
C SER A 18 19.23 -3.47 -22.88
N LEU A 19 18.09 -3.06 -22.31
CA LEU A 19 17.71 -3.45 -20.97
C LEU A 19 16.27 -2.94 -20.72
N VAL A 20 15.26 -3.51 -21.37
CA VAL A 20 13.95 -3.55 -20.70
C VAL A 20 14.11 -4.64 -19.64
N GLY A 21 14.85 -4.31 -18.58
CA GLY A 21 14.80 -5.09 -17.37
C GLY A 21 13.33 -5.16 -17.03
N ALA A 22 12.76 -6.36 -17.03
CA ALA A 22 11.44 -6.58 -16.48
C ALA A 22 11.55 -6.11 -15.02
N LEU A 23 11.16 -4.86 -14.77
CA LEU A 23 10.90 -4.38 -13.44
C LEU A 23 9.78 -5.29 -12.97
N LYS A 24 10.16 -6.35 -12.26
CA LYS A 24 9.22 -7.18 -11.54
C LYS A 24 8.40 -6.18 -10.74
N PRO A 25 7.11 -5.98 -11.07
CA PRO A 25 6.31 -5.05 -10.30
C PRO A 25 6.46 -5.47 -8.84
N PRO A 26 6.67 -4.52 -7.91
CA PRO A 26 6.76 -4.85 -6.49
C PRO A 26 5.61 -5.78 -6.17
N ALA A 27 5.89 -6.90 -5.49
CA ALA A 27 4.94 -7.97 -5.27
C ALA A 27 3.57 -7.37 -4.93
N THR A 28 2.64 -7.44 -5.89
CA THR A 28 1.37 -6.74 -5.79
C THR A 28 0.59 -7.43 -4.69
N LYS A 29 0.37 -6.73 -3.57
CA LYS A 29 -0.45 -7.25 -2.46
C LYS A 29 -1.86 -7.61 -2.92
N VAL A 30 -2.33 -6.98 -4.01
CA VAL A 30 -3.55 -7.30 -4.75
C VAL A 30 -3.17 -7.91 -6.09
N ILE A 31 -3.43 -9.21 -6.28
CA ILE A 31 -3.06 -9.94 -7.51
C ILE A 31 -4.08 -9.65 -8.62
N GLY A 32 -3.59 -9.23 -9.79
CA GLY A 32 -4.44 -8.95 -10.95
C GLY A 32 -5.23 -7.63 -10.90
N GLY A 33 -4.95 -6.79 -9.90
CA GLY A 33 -5.51 -5.44 -9.81
C GLY A 33 -4.75 -4.41 -10.63
N GLN A 34 -5.25 -3.18 -10.60
CA GLN A 34 -4.58 -1.98 -11.10
C GLN A 34 -4.34 -1.01 -9.95
N GLU A 35 -3.33 -0.14 -10.09
CA GLU A 35 -3.05 0.90 -9.10
C GLU A 35 -4.23 1.88 -9.00
N ALA A 36 -4.63 2.18 -7.77
CA ALA A 36 -5.69 3.16 -7.52
C ALA A 36 -5.18 4.58 -7.81
N SER A 37 -6.07 5.49 -8.15
CA SER A 37 -5.76 6.92 -8.15
C SER A 37 -5.72 7.46 -6.72
N PRO A 38 -4.93 8.51 -6.42
CA PRO A 38 -4.95 9.16 -5.12
C PRO A 38 -6.37 9.56 -4.71
N GLY A 39 -6.83 9.09 -3.56
CA GLY A 39 -8.16 9.40 -3.03
C GLY A 39 -9.33 8.67 -3.71
N GLU A 40 -9.10 7.68 -4.58
CA GLU A 40 -10.17 6.90 -5.24
C GLU A 40 -11.04 6.14 -4.22
N PHE A 41 -10.41 5.66 -3.14
CA PHE A 41 -11.09 4.93 -2.06
C PHE A 41 -10.86 5.62 -0.70
N PRO A 42 -11.49 6.79 -0.46
CA PRO A 42 -11.17 7.64 0.70
C PRO A 42 -11.56 7.01 2.04
N TYR A 43 -12.42 5.99 2.02
CA TYR A 43 -12.82 5.23 3.20
C TYR A 43 -11.84 4.11 3.57
N VAL A 44 -10.89 3.76 2.71
CA VAL A 44 -9.90 2.71 3.00
C VAL A 44 -8.86 3.28 3.96
N VAL A 45 -8.51 2.50 4.98
CA VAL A 45 -7.46 2.86 5.93
C VAL A 45 -6.41 1.77 6.02
N SER A 46 -5.19 2.18 6.33
CA SER A 46 -4.11 1.28 6.71
C SER A 46 -4.14 1.05 8.21
N VAL A 47 -4.26 -0.21 8.63
CA VAL A 47 -4.10 -0.64 10.03
C VAL A 47 -2.63 -1.03 10.23
N GLN A 48 -1.95 -0.30 11.12
CA GLN A 48 -0.52 -0.41 11.38
C GLN A 48 -0.25 -0.78 12.84
N TRP A 49 0.89 -1.43 13.09
CA TRP A 49 1.41 -1.67 14.43
C TRP A 49 2.61 -0.77 14.69
N ASN A 50 2.55 0.02 15.76
CA ASN A 50 3.65 0.86 16.20
C ASN A 50 4.34 0.22 17.41
N PHE A 51 5.62 -0.09 17.29
CA PHE A 51 6.38 -0.78 18.34
C PHE A 51 6.86 0.12 19.48
N GLY A 52 6.64 1.44 19.41
CA GLY A 52 7.01 2.39 20.47
C GLY A 52 8.51 2.57 20.68
N ASN A 53 9.35 1.98 19.83
CA ASN A 53 10.82 2.04 19.90
C ASN A 53 11.43 3.04 18.91
N GLY A 54 10.61 3.92 18.31
CA GLY A 54 11.01 4.88 17.30
C GLY A 54 11.16 4.31 15.88
N THR A 55 10.88 3.02 15.67
CA THR A 55 10.80 2.44 14.32
C THR A 55 9.49 2.82 13.61
N ARG A 56 9.50 2.76 12.27
CA ARG A 56 8.30 3.03 11.45
C ARG A 56 7.22 1.99 11.77
N ALA A 57 5.99 2.45 11.97
CA ALA A 57 4.84 1.57 12.15
C ALA A 57 4.65 0.67 10.92
N VAL A 58 4.26 -0.58 11.16
CA VAL A 58 4.18 -1.61 10.13
C VAL A 58 2.73 -1.86 9.76
N HIS A 59 2.38 -1.60 8.49
CA HIS A 59 1.09 -1.97 7.94
C HIS A 59 0.92 -3.49 7.87
N PHE A 60 -0.16 -4.00 8.45
CA PHE A 60 -0.45 -5.44 8.47
C PHE A 60 -1.89 -5.79 8.05
N CYS A 61 -2.84 -4.86 8.19
CA CYS A 61 -4.23 -5.06 7.80
C CYS A 61 -4.83 -3.83 7.09
N GLY A 62 -5.93 -4.06 6.37
CA GLY A 62 -6.80 -2.99 5.87
C GLY A 62 -8.00 -2.76 6.81
N GLY A 63 -8.67 -1.63 6.61
CA GLY A 63 -9.95 -1.34 7.26
C GLY A 63 -10.79 -0.36 6.44
N THR A 64 -11.99 -0.07 6.93
CA THR A 64 -12.93 0.85 6.29
C THR A 64 -13.53 1.81 7.30
N ILE A 65 -13.52 3.11 6.98
CA ILE A 65 -14.23 4.14 7.75
C ILE A 65 -15.73 3.92 7.55
N VAL A 66 -16.44 3.60 8.63
CA VAL A 66 -17.91 3.44 8.61
C VAL A 66 -18.64 4.62 9.23
N SER A 67 -17.97 5.36 10.12
CA SER A 67 -18.43 6.65 10.63
C SER A 67 -17.25 7.40 11.27
N PRO A 68 -17.39 8.69 11.63
CA PRO A 68 -16.34 9.42 12.34
C PRO A 68 -15.89 8.66 13.60
N GLY A 69 -14.59 8.35 13.69
CA GLY A 69 -14.01 7.61 14.82
C GLY A 69 -14.27 6.10 14.83
N TRP A 70 -14.92 5.53 13.81
CA TRP A 70 -15.21 4.09 13.73
C TRP A 70 -14.64 3.47 12.46
N ILE A 71 -13.80 2.45 12.66
CA ILE A 71 -13.19 1.66 11.60
C ILE A 71 -13.71 0.22 11.71
N LEU A 72 -14.19 -0.32 10.60
CA LEU A 72 -14.49 -1.73 10.44
C LEU A 72 -13.27 -2.46 9.87
N THR A 73 -12.86 -3.56 10.49
CA THR A 73 -11.78 -4.43 10.00
C THR A 73 -12.07 -5.88 10.40
N ALA A 74 -11.25 -6.82 9.91
CA ALA A 74 -11.39 -8.22 10.25
C ALA A 74 -10.94 -8.47 11.70
N ALA A 75 -11.70 -9.28 12.44
CA ALA A 75 -11.38 -9.55 13.83
C ALA A 75 -10.02 -10.26 14.04
N HIS A 76 -9.51 -11.00 13.05
CA HIS A 76 -8.19 -11.65 13.14
C HIS A 76 -7.03 -10.64 13.07
N CYS A 77 -7.28 -9.42 12.59
CA CYS A 77 -6.30 -8.33 12.65
C CYS A 77 -5.98 -7.91 14.09
N ARG A 78 -6.80 -8.29 15.07
CA ARG A 78 -6.45 -8.10 16.49
C ARG A 78 -5.39 -9.08 16.96
N GLU A 79 -5.39 -10.31 16.45
CA GLU A 79 -4.49 -11.38 16.91
C GLU A 79 -3.08 -11.24 16.35
N THR A 80 -2.93 -10.48 15.27
CA THR A 80 -1.62 -10.05 14.73
C THR A 80 -0.97 -8.92 15.54
N ALA A 81 -1.56 -8.53 16.67
CA ALA A 81 -0.94 -7.62 17.63
C ALA A 81 0.30 -8.27 18.26
N PHE A 82 1.46 -7.62 18.14
CA PHE A 82 2.70 -8.08 18.74
C PHE A 82 2.76 -7.68 20.23
N ASP A 83 3.65 -8.31 21.00
CA ASP A 83 3.89 -7.90 22.39
C ASP A 83 4.46 -6.48 22.45
N GLY A 84 3.75 -5.60 23.15
CA GLY A 84 4.11 -4.18 23.29
C GLY A 84 3.78 -3.32 22.05
N GLY A 85 3.72 -2.02 22.26
CA GLY A 85 3.31 -1.06 21.23
C GLY A 85 1.81 -0.78 21.23
N TRP A 86 1.29 -0.25 20.11
CA TRP A 86 -0.13 0.06 19.94
C TRP A 86 -0.56 -0.06 18.49
N LEU A 87 -1.88 -0.23 18.31
CA LEU A 87 -2.51 -0.19 17.00
C LEU A 87 -2.73 1.26 16.56
N GLU A 88 -2.25 1.56 15.36
CA GLU A 88 -2.39 2.86 14.71
C GLU A 88 -3.24 2.69 13.43
N VAL A 89 -4.19 3.59 13.23
CA VAL A 89 -4.99 3.68 12.00
C VAL A 89 -4.51 4.89 11.23
N VAL A 90 -4.25 4.70 9.94
CA VAL A 90 -3.83 5.77 9.02
C VAL A 90 -4.89 5.91 7.93
N ALA A 91 -5.60 7.04 7.95
CA ALA A 91 -6.54 7.43 6.90
C ALA A 91 -5.83 8.33 5.89
N GLY A 92 -6.27 8.29 4.63
CA GLY A 92 -5.59 9.00 3.54
C GLY A 92 -4.22 8.42 3.23
N GLU A 93 -3.95 7.15 3.53
CA GLU A 93 -2.73 6.48 3.11
C GLU A 93 -2.86 6.03 1.65
N PHE A 94 -1.88 6.35 0.80
CA PHE A 94 -1.87 6.01 -0.61
C PHE A 94 -0.62 5.23 -1.03
N ASP A 95 0.59 5.69 -0.68
CA ASP A 95 1.83 4.93 -0.86
C ASP A 95 2.55 4.64 0.47
N LEU A 96 2.38 3.41 0.97
CA LEU A 96 2.94 2.90 2.24
C LEU A 96 4.46 3.11 2.41
N ARG A 97 5.20 3.34 1.31
CA ARG A 97 6.66 3.52 1.31
C ARG A 97 7.09 4.95 1.63
N ARG A 98 6.20 5.92 1.51
CA ARG A 98 6.49 7.35 1.70
C ARG A 98 5.48 7.96 2.68
N GLU A 99 5.62 9.24 2.94
CA GLU A 99 4.66 10.04 3.68
C GLU A 99 4.43 11.29 2.84
N GLU A 100 3.18 11.53 2.48
CA GLU A 100 2.78 12.50 1.45
C GLU A 100 2.21 13.78 2.07
N GLY A 101 1.90 13.75 3.37
CA GLY A 101 1.52 14.90 4.20
C GLY A 101 0.02 15.07 4.40
N PHE A 102 -0.80 14.22 3.77
CA PHE A 102 -2.25 14.21 3.95
C PHE A 102 -2.76 13.06 4.83
N GLU A 103 -1.85 12.18 5.28
CA GLU A 103 -2.16 11.05 6.14
C GLU A 103 -2.61 11.52 7.52
N GLN A 104 -3.75 11.00 7.97
CA GLN A 104 -4.24 11.19 9.33
C GLN A 104 -3.97 9.93 10.15
N ARG A 105 -3.00 10.03 11.07
CA ARG A 105 -2.64 8.96 12.01
C ARG A 105 -3.41 9.09 13.32
N ARG A 106 -4.00 8.00 13.80
CA ARG A 106 -4.75 7.92 15.07
C ARG A 106 -4.51 6.59 15.76
N ASN A 107 -4.23 6.62 17.06
CA ASN A 107 -4.16 5.40 17.87
C ASN A 107 -5.57 4.86 18.11
N ALA A 108 -5.74 3.54 17.99
CA ALA A 108 -7.01 2.91 18.34
C ALA A 108 -7.17 2.86 19.87
N SER A 109 -8.25 3.45 20.37
CA SER A 109 -8.58 3.43 21.79
C SER A 109 -9.23 2.11 22.23
N LYS A 110 -9.92 1.42 21.31
CA LYS A 110 -10.62 0.16 21.58
C LYS A 110 -10.70 -0.68 20.31
N PHE A 111 -10.59 -2.00 20.48
CA PHE A 111 -10.88 -2.97 19.42
C PHE A 111 -12.05 -3.84 19.86
N LEU A 112 -13.20 -3.67 19.23
CA LEU A 112 -14.40 -4.47 19.50
C LEU A 112 -14.45 -5.65 18.55
N VAL A 113 -14.38 -6.85 19.11
CA VAL A 113 -14.50 -8.10 18.36
C VAL A 113 -15.94 -8.61 18.50
N HIS A 114 -16.49 -9.14 17.41
CA HIS A 114 -17.81 -9.76 17.44
C HIS A 114 -17.84 -10.96 18.40
N GLU A 115 -18.90 -11.07 19.21
CA GLU A 115 -19.03 -12.05 20.31
C GLU A 115 -18.94 -13.51 19.81
N SER A 116 -19.46 -13.79 18.62
CA SER A 116 -19.45 -15.15 18.04
C SER A 116 -18.12 -15.57 17.40
N ARG A 117 -17.02 -14.81 17.60
CA ARG A 117 -15.70 -15.19 17.07
C ARG A 117 -15.20 -16.44 17.81
N SER A 118 -15.05 -17.54 17.09
CA SER A 118 -14.30 -18.71 17.55
C SER A 118 -12.78 -18.43 17.47
N PRO A 119 -12.01 -18.63 18.56
CA PRO A 119 -10.55 -18.52 18.50
C PRO A 119 -9.98 -19.73 17.74
N GLY A 120 -9.22 -19.50 16.67
CA GLY A 120 -8.47 -20.57 15.99
C GLY A 120 -8.45 -20.58 14.46
N PHE A 121 -9.10 -19.65 13.76
CA PHE A 121 -9.00 -19.57 12.29
C PHE A 121 -8.05 -18.44 11.89
N VAL A 122 -6.75 -18.75 11.86
CA VAL A 122 -5.75 -17.98 11.13
C VAL A 122 -5.58 -18.72 9.81
N GLY A 123 -6.21 -18.19 8.75
CA GLY A 123 -6.15 -18.78 7.41
C GLY A 123 -4.75 -18.73 6.81
#